data_AF-A0A920RDP4-F1
#
_entry.id   AF-A0A920RDP4-F1
#
_cell.length_a   1.000
_cell.length_b   1.000
_cell.length_c   1.000
_cell.angle_alpha   90.00
_cell.angle_beta   90.00
_cell.angle_gamma   90.00
#
_symmetry.space_group_name_H-M   'P 1'
#
loop_
_entity.id
_entity.type
_entity.pdbx_description
1 polymer ?
#
loop_
_entity_poly.entity_id
_entity_poly.type
_entity_poly.pdbx_seq_one_letter_code
_entity_poly.pdbx_strand_id
1 'polypeptide(L)'
;MPSQLYELERVAPDSDYTLNGVFLTHAHIGHYTGLMFFGFESMDANNLPVYECQGWPSICLVMAPGNQLVSMENIVLQVMQADRIEDFNHIKVTPHLVPHRDEYSETVGYRIQGPNRAALFIPDINKWEIWDRNIVDEIRRLTSLCGCVFLQR
;
A
#
# COMPACT_ATOMS: atom_id res chain seq x y z
N MET A 1 -0.92 10.98 -10.57
CA MET A 1 -0.15 9.80 -11.00
C MET A 1 1.02 10.11 -11.91
N PRO A 2 0.91 10.83 -13.06
CA PRO A 2 2.09 11.12 -13.88
C PRO A 2 3.21 11.78 -13.07
N SER A 3 2.87 12.76 -12.22
CA SER A 3 3.84 13.41 -11.35
C SER A 3 4.40 12.50 -10.26
N GLN A 4 3.59 11.71 -9.57
CA GLN A 4 4.08 10.82 -8.50
C GLN A 4 4.97 9.69 -9.05
N LEU A 5 4.58 9.09 -10.17
CA LEU A 5 5.39 8.07 -10.84
C LEU A 5 6.65 8.69 -11.44
N TYR A 6 6.56 9.90 -11.99
CA TYR A 6 7.73 10.66 -12.44
C TYR A 6 8.68 11.02 -11.29
N GLU A 7 8.16 11.45 -10.14
CA GLU A 7 9.00 11.72 -8.96
C GLU A 7 9.60 10.41 -8.41
N LEU A 8 8.88 9.30 -8.47
CA LEU A 8 9.44 7.98 -8.15
C LEU A 8 10.59 7.62 -9.08
N GLU A 9 10.40 7.78 -10.40
CA GLU A 9 11.43 7.54 -11.42
C GLU A 9 12.66 8.43 -11.19
N ARG A 10 12.47 9.67 -10.74
CA ARG A 10 13.59 10.57 -10.43
C ARG A 10 14.43 10.12 -9.23
N VAL A 11 13.83 9.45 -8.24
CA VAL A 11 14.52 8.99 -7.03
C VAL A 11 14.96 7.52 -7.11
N ALA A 12 14.31 6.74 -7.96
CA ALA A 12 14.53 5.31 -8.18
C ALA A 12 14.34 5.03 -9.70
N PRO A 13 15.32 5.38 -10.53
CA PRO A 13 15.19 5.31 -11.99
C PRO A 13 15.09 3.87 -12.48
N ASP A 14 14.37 3.69 -13.58
CA ASP A 14 14.10 2.39 -14.21
C ASP A 14 15.37 1.65 -14.67
N SER A 15 16.50 2.35 -14.79
CA SER A 15 17.80 1.74 -15.06
C SER A 15 18.30 0.86 -13.92
N ASP A 16 17.89 1.16 -12.68
CA ASP A 16 18.37 0.51 -11.46
C ASP A 16 17.23 -0.21 -10.69
N TYR A 17 16.00 0.25 -10.87
CA TYR A 17 14.82 -0.26 -10.16
C TYR A 17 13.70 -0.58 -11.15
N THR A 18 12.74 -1.40 -10.74
CA THR A 18 11.53 -1.65 -11.53
C THR A 18 10.33 -1.61 -10.60
N LEU A 19 9.19 -1.11 -11.06
CA LEU A 19 7.96 -1.17 -10.28
C LEU A 19 7.51 -2.64 -10.13
N ASN A 20 7.78 -3.24 -8.97
CA ASN A 20 7.48 -4.65 -8.71
C ASN A 20 6.16 -4.90 -7.96
N GLY A 21 5.47 -3.86 -7.52
CA GLY A 21 4.17 -4.00 -6.89
C GLY A 21 3.64 -2.72 -6.25
N VAL A 22 2.37 -2.74 -5.88
CA VAL A 22 1.66 -1.61 -5.27
C VAL A 22 0.91 -2.11 -4.02
N PHE A 23 1.02 -1.39 -2.91
CA PHE A 23 0.29 -1.69 -1.68
C PHE A 23 -0.85 -0.69 -1.48
N LEU A 24 -2.08 -1.18 -1.32
CA LEU A 24 -3.28 -0.38 -1.09
C LEU A 24 -3.59 -0.28 0.40
N THR A 25 -3.84 0.93 0.89
CA THR A 25 -4.20 1.15 2.30
C THR A 25 -5.69 1.01 2.56
N HIS A 26 -6.54 1.60 1.72
CA HIS A 26 -8.01 1.56 1.84
C HIS A 26 -8.71 2.04 0.56
N ALA A 27 -10.02 1.85 0.47
CA ALA A 27 -10.83 2.05 -0.74
C ALA A 27 -11.38 3.49 -0.93
N HIS A 28 -10.65 4.51 -0.48
CA HIS A 28 -11.00 5.89 -0.85
C HIS A 28 -10.42 6.25 -2.21
N ILE A 29 -11.15 7.08 -2.97
CA ILE A 29 -10.80 7.44 -4.35
C ILE A 29 -9.37 7.99 -4.49
N GLY A 30 -8.83 8.65 -3.47
CA GLY A 30 -7.45 9.15 -3.45
C GLY A 30 -6.37 8.07 -3.42
N HIS A 31 -6.71 6.82 -3.07
CA HIS A 31 -5.77 5.74 -2.78
C HIS A 31 -5.73 4.63 -3.84
N TYR A 32 -6.82 4.43 -4.60
CA TYR A 32 -6.89 3.35 -5.61
C TYR A 32 -7.07 3.84 -7.06
N THR A 33 -7.55 5.07 -7.29
CA THR A 33 -7.82 5.54 -8.68
C THR A 33 -6.56 5.63 -9.54
N GLY A 34 -5.38 5.69 -8.93
CA GLY A 34 -4.11 5.62 -9.65
C GLY A 34 -3.91 4.29 -10.39
N LEU A 35 -4.55 3.20 -9.97
CA LEU A 35 -4.46 1.90 -10.62
C LEU A 35 -4.91 1.91 -12.08
N MET A 36 -5.80 2.84 -12.46
CA MET A 36 -6.28 2.97 -13.84
C MET A 36 -5.14 3.22 -14.85
N PHE A 37 -4.05 3.86 -14.41
CA PHE A 37 -2.89 4.12 -15.26
C PHE A 37 -2.03 2.87 -15.54
N PHE A 38 -2.28 1.75 -14.86
CA PHE A 38 -1.65 0.48 -15.17
C PHE A 38 -2.31 -0.27 -16.34
N GLY A 39 -3.48 0.20 -16.80
CA GLY A 39 -4.21 -0.42 -17.90
C GLY A 39 -3.58 -0.21 -19.27
N PHE A 40 -4.09 -0.97 -20.24
CA PHE A 40 -3.69 -0.97 -21.65
C PHE A 40 -3.62 0.41 -22.31
N GLU A 41 -4.51 1.33 -21.95
CA GLU A 41 -4.53 2.69 -22.52
C GLU A 41 -3.42 3.61 -21.97
N SER A 42 -2.59 3.13 -21.05
CA SER A 42 -1.51 3.88 -20.44
C SER A 42 -0.24 3.04 -20.30
N MET A 43 0.08 2.52 -19.11
CA MET A 43 1.33 1.78 -18.91
C MET A 43 1.33 0.40 -19.58
N ASP A 44 0.15 -0.18 -19.79
CA ASP A 44 -0.02 -1.58 -20.19
C ASP A 44 0.85 -2.51 -19.34
N ALA A 45 0.70 -2.40 -18.02
CA ALA A 45 1.46 -3.20 -17.09
C ALA A 45 1.21 -4.70 -17.36
N ASN A 46 2.16 -5.55 -17.00
CA ASN A 46 2.04 -6.98 -17.21
C ASN A 46 2.17 -7.70 -15.87
N ASN A 47 1.07 -8.26 -15.38
CA ASN A 47 0.96 -9.02 -14.16
C ASN A 47 1.48 -8.27 -12.91
N LEU A 48 1.26 -6.96 -12.82
CA LEU A 48 1.74 -6.15 -11.68
C LEU A 48 1.03 -6.55 -10.38
N PRO A 49 1.74 -7.00 -9.33
CA PRO A 49 1.12 -7.35 -8.06
C PRO A 49 0.52 -6.12 -7.36
N VAL A 50 -0.75 -6.21 -6.97
CA VAL A 50 -1.43 -5.20 -6.15
C VAL A 50 -1.88 -5.86 -4.85
N TYR A 51 -1.30 -5.40 -3.75
CA TYR A 51 -1.49 -5.96 -2.42
C TYR A 51 -2.61 -5.22 -1.67
N GLU A 52 -3.59 -5.96 -1.17
CA GLU A 52 -4.69 -5.47 -0.34
C GLU A 52 -4.83 -6.34 0.90
N CYS A 53 -5.35 -5.79 2.01
CA CYS A 53 -5.60 -6.59 3.21
C CYS A 53 -6.93 -7.36 3.10
N GLN A 54 -7.04 -8.53 3.75
CA GLN A 54 -8.29 -9.26 3.93
C GLN A 54 -9.41 -8.33 4.43
N GLY A 55 -10.67 -8.66 4.15
CA GLY A 55 -11.80 -7.79 4.54
C GLY A 55 -12.07 -6.64 3.56
N TRP A 56 -11.27 -6.51 2.49
CA TRP A 56 -11.63 -5.74 1.30
C TRP A 56 -12.70 -6.48 0.49
N PRO A 57 -13.98 -6.04 0.47
CA PRO A 57 -14.82 -6.32 -0.69
C PRO A 57 -14.22 -5.48 -1.81
N SER A 58 -13.62 -6.12 -2.80
CA SER A 58 -12.98 -5.44 -3.94
C SER A 58 -13.99 -4.78 -4.88
N ILE A 59 -15.01 -4.07 -4.34
CA ILE A 59 -16.07 -3.39 -5.07
C ILE A 59 -15.50 -2.43 -6.13
N CYS A 60 -14.34 -1.84 -5.85
CA CYS A 60 -13.58 -0.98 -6.76
C CYS A 60 -12.97 -1.72 -7.96
N LEU A 61 -12.77 -3.04 -7.86
CA LEU A 61 -12.23 -3.89 -8.92
C LEU A 61 -13.29 -4.79 -9.57
N VAL A 62 -14.52 -4.82 -9.03
CA VAL A 62 -15.65 -5.51 -9.69
C VAL A 62 -16.32 -4.61 -10.74
N MET A 63 -16.08 -3.29 -10.70
CA MET A 63 -16.59 -2.32 -11.69
C MET A 63 -15.49 -1.83 -12.62
N ALA A 64 -15.87 -1.41 -13.83
CA ALA A 64 -14.95 -0.79 -14.77
C ALA A 64 -14.43 0.56 -14.22
N PRO A 65 -13.15 0.90 -14.49
CA PRO A 65 -12.17 0.13 -15.25
C PRO A 65 -11.40 -0.93 -14.44
N GLY A 66 -11.63 -1.04 -13.13
CA GLY A 66 -10.89 -1.95 -12.25
C GLY A 66 -10.99 -3.43 -12.66
N ASN A 67 -12.17 -3.88 -13.08
CA ASN A 67 -12.36 -5.25 -13.56
C ASN A 67 -11.57 -5.55 -14.84
N GLN A 68 -11.37 -4.53 -15.69
CA GLN A 68 -10.62 -4.64 -16.93
C GLN A 68 -9.15 -4.88 -16.62
N LEU A 69 -8.57 -4.15 -15.66
CA LEU A 69 -7.16 -4.29 -15.25
C LEU A 69 -6.84 -5.72 -14.82
N VAL A 70 -7.75 -6.37 -14.10
CA VAL A 70 -7.60 -7.77 -13.68
C VAL A 70 -7.83 -8.72 -14.86
N SER A 71 -8.87 -8.49 -15.66
CA SER A 71 -9.22 -9.37 -16.79
C SER A 71 -8.19 -9.37 -17.92
N MET A 72 -7.47 -8.26 -18.09
CA MET A 72 -6.39 -8.09 -19.07
C MET A 72 -5.02 -8.43 -18.48
N GLU A 73 -4.98 -8.98 -17.26
CA GLU A 73 -3.75 -9.32 -16.55
C GLU A 73 -2.78 -8.15 -16.39
N ASN A 74 -3.28 -6.90 -16.43
CA ASN A 74 -2.44 -5.74 -16.17
C ASN A 74 -2.01 -5.71 -14.70
N ILE A 75 -2.92 -6.10 -13.80
CA ILE A 75 -2.65 -6.25 -12.37
C ILE A 75 -3.09 -7.63 -11.87
N VAL A 76 -2.43 -8.11 -10.82
CA VAL A 76 -2.80 -9.34 -10.10
C VAL A 76 -2.98 -9.02 -8.62
N LEU A 77 -4.16 -9.31 -8.08
CA LEU A 77 -4.46 -9.04 -6.68
C LEU A 77 -3.81 -10.05 -5.76
N GLN A 78 -3.20 -9.54 -4.70
CA GLN A 78 -2.54 -10.31 -3.67
C GLN A 78 -3.12 -9.94 -2.31
N VAL A 79 -3.75 -10.92 -1.66
CA VAL A 79 -4.40 -10.69 -0.37
C VAL A 79 -3.39 -10.89 0.77
N MET A 80 -3.17 -9.84 1.54
CA MET A 80 -2.38 -9.84 2.77
C MET A 80 -3.28 -10.05 3.99
N GLN A 81 -2.72 -10.59 5.06
CA GLN A 81 -3.41 -10.72 6.35
C GLN A 81 -2.93 -9.64 7.32
N ALA A 82 -3.87 -9.01 8.03
CA ALA A 82 -3.54 -8.10 9.12
C ALA A 82 -2.56 -8.78 10.09
N ASP A 83 -1.54 -8.02 10.50
CA ASP A 83 -0.46 -8.42 11.40
C ASP A 83 0.43 -9.59 10.94
N ARG A 84 0.23 -10.09 9.72
CA ARG A 84 1.11 -11.08 9.12
C ARG A 84 2.25 -10.41 8.38
N ILE A 85 3.47 -10.92 8.59
CA ILE A 85 4.65 -10.46 7.87
C ILE A 85 4.65 -11.10 6.48
N GLU A 86 4.69 -10.26 5.45
CA GLU A 86 5.03 -10.66 4.08
C GLU A 86 6.50 -10.33 3.82
N ASP A 87 7.26 -11.33 3.37
CA ASP A 87 8.70 -11.24 3.16
C ASP A 87 9.03 -11.11 1.67
N PHE A 88 9.61 -9.97 1.30
CA PHE A 88 10.09 -9.63 -0.03
C PHE A 88 11.64 -9.61 -0.03
N ASN A 89 12.23 -10.69 0.50
CA ASN A 89 13.67 -10.91 0.69
C ASN A 89 14.32 -9.94 1.69
N HIS A 90 14.64 -8.74 1.22
CA HIS A 90 15.34 -7.72 2.00
C HIS A 90 14.37 -6.75 2.66
N ILE A 91 13.08 -6.82 2.30
CA ILE A 91 12.02 -5.96 2.80
C ILE A 91 10.92 -6.83 3.38
N LYS A 92 10.55 -6.56 4.62
CA LYS A 92 9.40 -7.18 5.29
C LYS A 92 8.29 -6.14 5.41
N VAL A 93 7.09 -6.48 4.98
CA VAL A 93 5.92 -5.60 5.07
C VAL A 93 4.89 -6.25 5.99
N THR A 94 4.35 -5.47 6.92
CA THR A 94 3.29 -5.92 7.83
C THR A 94 2.15 -4.91 7.80
N PRO A 95 0.95 -5.29 7.35
CA PRO A 95 -0.23 -4.44 7.44
C PRO A 95 -0.77 -4.47 8.88
N HIS A 96 -1.22 -3.33 9.37
CA HIS A 96 -1.91 -3.19 10.65
C HIS A 96 -3.25 -2.53 10.39
N LEU A 97 -4.34 -3.08 10.93
CA LEU A 97 -5.63 -2.41 10.89
C LEU A 97 -5.53 -1.08 11.61
N VAL A 98 -6.10 -0.03 11.01
CA VAL A 98 -6.10 1.32 11.53
C VAL A 98 -7.54 1.84 11.53
N PRO A 99 -8.02 2.42 12.64
CA PRO A 99 -9.39 2.89 12.72
C PRO A 99 -9.59 4.06 11.77
N HIS A 100 -10.39 3.86 10.74
CA HIS A 100 -10.79 4.91 9.81
C HIS A 100 -12.28 4.81 9.50
N ARG A 101 -12.82 5.71 8.69
CA ARG A 101 -14.21 5.59 8.24
C ARG A 101 -14.31 4.42 7.28
N ASP A 102 -14.56 3.23 7.83
CA ASP A 102 -14.65 1.98 7.08
C ASP A 102 -15.99 1.88 6.31
N GLU A 103 -16.24 2.86 5.42
CA GLU A 103 -17.47 2.94 4.62
C GLU A 103 -17.48 1.87 3.51
N TYR A 104 -16.31 1.50 2.99
CA TYR A 104 -16.16 0.64 1.81
C TYR A 104 -15.11 -0.48 1.94
N SER A 105 -14.12 -0.32 2.82
CA SER A 105 -13.10 -1.34 3.10
C SER A 105 -12.54 -1.15 4.49
N GLU A 106 -11.87 -2.18 5.02
CA GLU A 106 -10.94 -2.00 6.12
C GLU A 106 -9.81 -1.03 5.70
N THR A 107 -9.27 -0.30 6.68
CA THR A 107 -8.12 0.57 6.49
C THR A 107 -6.89 -0.02 7.16
N VAL A 108 -5.77 -0.03 6.43
CA VAL A 108 -4.49 -0.47 6.97
C VAL A 108 -3.41 0.59 6.89
N GLY A 109 -2.56 0.61 7.90
CA GLY A 109 -1.22 1.19 7.85
C GLY A 109 -0.18 0.09 7.63
N TYR A 110 1.01 0.45 7.19
CA TYR A 110 2.09 -0.50 6.90
C TYR A 110 3.32 -0.23 7.75
N ARG A 111 3.85 -1.28 8.37
CA ARG A 111 5.23 -1.32 8.84
C ARG A 111 6.10 -1.93 7.75
N ILE A 112 7.10 -1.19 7.29
CA ILE A 112 8.01 -1.58 6.22
C ILE A 112 9.40 -1.66 6.82
N GLN A 113 10.00 -2.85 6.84
CA GLN A 113 11.30 -3.10 7.46
C GLN A 113 12.29 -3.55 6.39
N GLY A 114 13.26 -2.70 6.08
CA GLY A 114 14.42 -3.05 5.28
C GLY A 114 15.57 -3.58 6.16
N PRO A 115 16.76 -3.82 5.57
CA PRO A 115 17.88 -4.43 6.29
C PRO A 115 18.41 -3.58 7.44
N ASN A 116 18.38 -2.24 7.27
CA ASN A 116 18.97 -1.28 8.22
C ASN A 116 18.03 -0.13 8.60
N ARG A 117 16.86 -0.06 7.97
CA ARG A 117 15.90 1.04 8.12
C ARG A 117 14.50 0.48 8.19
N ALA A 118 13.62 1.18 8.91
CA ALA A 118 12.21 0.85 8.94
C ALA A 118 11.36 2.11 8.75
N ALA A 119 10.15 1.92 8.22
CA ALA A 119 9.15 2.97 8.12
C ALA A 119 7.83 2.48 8.70
N LEU A 120 7.11 3.39 9.36
CA LEU A 120 5.68 3.22 9.66
C LEU A 120 4.91 4.22 8.81
N PHE A 121 4.00 3.71 7.99
CA PHE A 121 3.18 4.47 7.06
C PHE A 121 1.71 4.31 7.41
N ILE A 122 1.11 5.36 7.98
CA ILE A 122 -0.31 5.43 8.35
C ILE A 122 -0.86 6.71 7.74
N PRO A 123 -1.30 6.68 6.46
CA PRO A 123 -1.73 7.90 5.77
C PRO A 123 -3.08 8.41 6.26
N ASP A 124 -3.91 7.52 6.83
CA ASP A 124 -5.26 7.81 7.28
C ASP A 124 -5.59 7.09 8.60
N ILE A 125 -6.14 7.84 9.54
CA ILE A 125 -6.65 7.40 10.83
C ILE A 125 -7.66 8.42 11.38
N ASN A 126 -8.80 7.94 11.89
CA ASN A 126 -9.81 8.81 12.49
C ASN A 126 -9.30 9.46 13.79
N LYS A 127 -8.82 8.63 14.73
CA LYS A 127 -8.35 9.02 16.06
C LYS A 127 -7.32 8.02 16.56
N TRP A 128 -6.23 8.51 17.13
CA TRP A 128 -5.18 7.65 17.68
C TRP A 128 -5.62 6.90 18.94
N GLU A 129 -6.53 7.50 19.73
CA GLU A 129 -6.95 6.98 21.03
C GLU A 129 -7.86 5.75 20.93
N ILE A 130 -8.47 5.54 19.77
CA ILE A 130 -9.35 4.38 19.50
C ILE A 130 -8.60 3.26 18.77
N TRP A 131 -7.34 3.48 18.41
CA TRP A 131 -6.52 2.41 17.85
C TRP A 131 -6.18 1.41 18.96
N ASP A 132 -6.26 0.12 18.64
CA ASP A 132 -5.92 -0.96 19.56
C ASP A 132 -4.41 -1.00 19.92
N ARG A 133 -3.63 -0.10 19.31
CA ARG A 133 -2.18 0.04 19.47
C ARG A 133 -1.79 1.43 19.92
N ASN A 134 -0.75 1.48 20.73
CA ASN A 134 -0.12 2.72 21.11
C ASN A 134 0.89 3.17 20.04
N ILE A 135 0.63 4.31 19.40
CA ILE A 135 1.51 4.87 18.36
C ILE A 135 2.93 5.14 18.86
N VAL A 136 3.11 5.55 20.12
CA VAL A 136 4.44 5.80 20.69
C VAL A 136 5.23 4.49 20.77
N ASP A 137 4.58 3.38 21.12
CA ASP A 137 5.23 2.08 21.18
C ASP A 137 5.56 1.55 19.78
N GLU A 138 4.68 1.75 18.79
CA GLU A 138 4.99 1.39 17.40
C GLU A 138 6.17 2.21 16.84
N ILE A 139 6.25 3.51 17.14
CA ILE A 139 7.40 4.35 16.76
C ILE A 139 8.67 3.87 17.46
N ARG A 140 8.62 3.52 18.75
CA ARG A 140 9.78 2.99 19.49
C ARG A 140 10.29 1.69 18.87
N ARG A 141 9.42 0.81 18.41
CA ARG A 141 9.81 -0.44 17.74
C ARG A 141 10.61 -0.19 16.46
N LEU A 142 10.46 0.96 15.82
CA LEU A 142 11.28 1.33 14.66
C LEU A 142 12.71 1.68 15.06
N THR A 143 12.95 2.21 16.26
CA THR A 143 14.22 2.85 16.66
C THR A 143 15.41 1.91 16.78
N SER A 144 15.20 0.58 16.83
CA SER A 144 16.29 -0.38 16.67
C SER A 144 16.87 -0.39 15.25
N LEU A 145 16.16 0.22 14.30
CA LEU A 145 16.57 0.52 12.94
C LEU A 145 16.52 2.05 12.76
N CYS A 146 17.24 2.62 11.80
CA CYS A 146 17.04 4.05 11.50
C CYS A 146 15.63 4.24 10.93
N GLY A 147 14.73 4.81 11.73
CA GLY A 147 13.28 4.80 11.53
C GLY A 147 12.72 6.08 10.91
N CYS A 148 11.73 5.95 10.04
CA CYS A 148 10.91 7.07 9.54
C CYS A 148 9.43 6.83 9.85
N VAL A 149 8.66 7.89 10.05
CA VAL A 149 7.24 7.79 10.37
C VAL A 149 6.48 8.78 9.48
N PHE A 150 5.47 8.27 8.76
CA PHE A 150 4.58 9.05 7.91
C PHE A 150 3.16 8.87 8.44
N LEU A 151 2.69 9.88 9.17
CA LEU A 151 1.37 9.87 9.81
C LEU A 151 0.46 10.89 9.15
N GLN A 152 -0.84 10.61 9.13
CA GLN A 152 -1.85 11.64 8.91
C GLN A 152 -1.65 12.77 9.92
N ARG A 153 -1.84 14.01 9.46
CA ARG A 153 -1.76 15.21 10.30
C ARG A 153 -2.93 15.30 11.28
#